data_AF-A0A8S4RH58-F1
#
_entry.id   AF-A0A8S4RH58-F1
#
_cell.length_a   1.000
_cell.length_b   1.000
_cell.length_c   1.000
_cell.angle_alpha   90.00
_cell.angle_beta   90.00
_cell.angle_gamma   90.00
#
_symmetry.space_group_name_H-M   'P 1'
#
loop_
_entity.id
_entity.type
_entity.pdbx_description
1 polymer ?
#
loop_
_entity_poly.entity_id
_entity_poly.type
_entity_poly.pdbx_seq_one_letter_code
_entity_poly.pdbx_strand_id
1 'polypeptide(L)'
;MGKGRQGFIERNCTFTNCFVKANRTYFNDYIKFDVILFSANELHAGSYSLPETRSSHQKYVFASIESVDNYPVCTNNFDGFFNWTWTYRLQSKAKWGYIAIRDSKNNLIGPEEDMNWIKLEDMDPVSDGIKDKIRNKTKAAGWLVSNCYSRSGREIFFEDLQNWLTQHGHKVDIYGQCDVLICKTEKVYNK
;
A
#
# COMPACT_ATOMS: atom_id res chain seq x y z
N MET A 1 -6.13 8.49 8.45
CA MET A 1 -7.09 8.22 9.55
C MET A 1 -7.93 9.44 9.97
N GLY A 2 -7.62 10.68 9.56
CA GLY A 2 -8.40 11.87 9.98
C GLY A 2 -8.11 12.26 11.45
N LYS A 3 -8.50 13.48 11.86
CA LYS A 3 -8.31 13.99 13.23
C LYS A 3 -9.59 13.85 14.04
N GLY A 4 -9.50 13.37 15.28
CA GLY A 4 -10.66 13.17 16.15
C GLY A 4 -11.60 12.09 15.60
N ARG A 5 -12.88 12.41 15.48
CA ARG A 5 -13.94 11.50 14.99
C ARG A 5 -14.18 11.61 13.48
N GLN A 6 -13.67 12.66 12.86
CA GLN A 6 -14.08 13.08 11.52
C GLN A 6 -13.92 11.98 10.47
N GLY A 7 -12.80 11.26 10.53
CA GLY A 7 -12.51 10.18 9.58
C GLY A 7 -13.55 9.06 9.59
N PHE A 8 -14.18 8.78 10.74
CA PHE A 8 -15.22 7.76 10.88
C PHE A 8 -16.59 8.26 10.40
N ILE A 9 -16.89 9.53 10.64
CA ILE A 9 -18.15 10.16 10.23
C ILE A 9 -18.20 10.27 8.70
N GLU A 10 -17.15 10.80 8.07
CA GLU A 10 -17.08 10.97 6.60
C GLU A 10 -17.16 9.65 5.83
N ARG A 11 -16.73 8.55 6.46
CA ARG A 11 -16.76 7.21 5.86
C ARG A 11 -18.02 6.42 6.20
N ASN A 12 -19.01 7.05 6.83
CA ASN A 12 -20.25 6.42 7.28
C ASN A 12 -20.00 5.11 8.06
N CYS A 13 -18.99 5.10 8.94
CA CYS A 13 -18.67 3.93 9.75
C CYS A 13 -19.81 3.64 10.74
N THR A 14 -20.10 2.35 10.98
CA THR A 14 -21.10 1.90 11.97
C THR A 14 -20.80 2.46 13.37
N PHE A 15 -19.52 2.52 13.74
CA PHE A 15 -19.05 3.10 14.99
C PHE A 15 -18.27 4.38 14.71
N THR A 16 -18.71 5.50 15.31
CA THR A 16 -18.08 6.82 15.14
C THR A 16 -17.57 7.40 16.45
N ASN A 17 -17.64 6.66 17.55
CA ASN A 17 -17.17 7.05 18.88
C ASN A 17 -15.65 6.92 19.06
N CYS A 18 -14.93 6.43 18.05
CA CYS A 18 -13.47 6.38 18.05
C CYS A 18 -12.84 7.77 17.86
N PHE A 19 -11.70 8.01 18.50
CA PHE A 19 -11.06 9.33 18.55
C PHE A 19 -9.56 9.26 18.29
N VAL A 20 -9.11 9.87 17.18
CA VAL A 20 -7.70 9.82 16.75
C VAL A 20 -6.95 11.09 17.15
N LYS A 21 -5.82 10.94 17.85
CA LYS A 21 -4.91 12.04 18.24
C LYS A 21 -3.45 11.63 18.08
N ALA A 22 -2.66 12.57 17.55
CA ALA A 22 -1.19 12.46 17.53
C ALA A 22 -0.55 12.91 18.85
N ASN A 23 -1.22 13.76 19.63
CA ASN A 23 -0.71 14.20 20.92
C ASN A 23 -0.88 13.10 21.98
N ARG A 24 0.23 12.50 22.39
CA ARG A 24 0.30 11.41 23.40
C ARG A 24 -0.28 11.79 24.77
N THR A 25 -0.28 13.07 25.15
CA THR A 25 -0.81 13.54 26.45
C THR A 25 -2.22 14.10 26.38
N TYR A 26 -2.94 13.91 25.26
CA TYR A 26 -4.26 14.52 25.07
C TYR A 26 -5.27 14.17 26.18
N PHE A 27 -5.21 12.94 26.71
CA PHE A 27 -6.03 12.51 27.85
C PHE A 27 -5.25 12.51 29.17
N ASN A 28 -4.31 13.46 29.32
CA ASN A 28 -3.28 13.55 30.38
C ASN A 28 -2.24 12.44 30.35
N ASP A 29 -2.55 11.26 29.80
CA ASP A 29 -1.65 10.12 29.71
C ASP A 29 -1.97 9.28 28.47
N TYR A 30 -0.92 8.74 27.82
CA TYR A 30 -1.08 7.85 26.67
C TYR A 30 -1.66 6.48 27.08
N ILE A 31 -1.57 6.09 28.35
CA ILE A 31 -2.14 4.84 28.90
C ILE A 31 -3.67 4.76 28.70
N LYS A 32 -4.34 5.91 28.56
CA LYS A 32 -5.80 5.99 28.38
C LYS A 32 -6.30 5.73 26.96
N PHE A 33 -5.40 5.65 25.98
CA PHE A 33 -5.80 5.24 24.62
C PHE A 33 -5.90 3.73 24.55
N ASP A 34 -6.92 3.19 23.89
CA ASP A 34 -7.05 1.74 23.70
C ASP A 34 -6.03 1.17 22.68
N VAL A 35 -5.64 2.00 21.71
CA VAL A 35 -4.77 1.62 20.60
C VAL A 35 -3.68 2.67 20.41
N ILE A 36 -2.42 2.23 20.34
CA ILE A 36 -1.27 3.07 19.98
C ILE A 36 -0.68 2.55 18.67
N LEU A 37 -0.58 3.42 17.68
CA LEU A 37 0.00 3.11 16.37
C LEU A 37 1.47 3.51 16.36
N PHE A 38 2.32 2.61 15.88
CA PHE A 38 3.74 2.85 15.70
C PHE A 38 4.06 2.72 14.22
N SER A 39 4.48 3.83 13.61
CA SER A 39 4.78 3.85 12.18
C SER A 39 6.18 3.30 11.91
N ALA A 40 6.33 2.41 10.94
CA ALA A 40 7.62 1.78 10.64
C ALA A 40 8.71 2.79 10.26
N ASN A 41 8.36 3.85 9.53
CA ASN A 41 9.30 4.94 9.19
C ASN A 41 9.81 5.69 10.44
N GLU A 42 8.95 5.93 11.43
CA GLU A 42 9.31 6.60 12.68
C GLU A 42 10.19 5.71 13.57
N LEU A 43 9.86 4.41 13.63
CA LEU A 43 10.67 3.41 14.33
C LEU A 43 12.05 3.25 13.69
N HIS A 44 12.12 3.19 12.35
CA HIS A 44 13.37 3.12 11.60
C HIS A 44 14.26 4.35 11.85
N ALA A 45 13.65 5.54 11.87
CA ALA A 45 14.38 6.78 12.12
C ALA A 45 14.80 6.98 13.59
N GLY A 46 14.35 6.12 14.51
CA GLY A 46 14.64 6.25 15.95
C GLY A 46 14.17 7.57 16.56
N SER A 47 13.18 8.23 15.94
CA SER A 47 12.89 9.64 16.21
C SER A 47 11.99 9.90 17.42
N TYR A 48 11.56 8.85 18.14
CA TYR A 48 10.61 8.98 19.25
C TYR A 48 10.93 8.04 20.42
N SER A 49 10.63 8.52 21.63
CA SER A 49 10.70 7.71 22.83
C SER A 49 9.56 6.70 22.85
N LEU A 50 9.88 5.42 23.04
CA LEU A 50 8.86 4.39 23.24
C LEU A 50 8.12 4.62 24.56
N PRO A 51 6.83 4.25 24.65
CA PRO A 51 6.12 4.23 25.91
C PRO A 51 6.83 3.36 26.95
N GLU A 52 7.11 3.92 28.13
CA GLU A 52 7.76 3.22 29.23
C GLU A 52 6.80 2.33 30.01
N THR A 53 5.52 2.69 30.02
CA THR A 53 4.45 1.96 30.69
C THR A 53 3.38 1.56 29.69
N ARG A 54 2.54 0.60 30.08
CA ARG A 54 1.51 0.05 29.21
C ARG A 54 0.35 -0.50 30.03
N SER A 55 -0.87 -0.09 29.71
CA SER A 55 -2.07 -0.71 30.26
C SER A 55 -2.30 -2.09 29.65
N SER A 56 -2.84 -3.03 30.43
CA SER A 56 -3.21 -4.37 29.95
C SER A 56 -4.25 -4.34 28.82
N HIS A 57 -5.07 -3.29 28.75
CA HIS A 57 -6.10 -3.13 27.73
C HIS A 57 -5.54 -2.58 26.41
N GLN A 58 -4.34 -2.00 26.43
CA GLN A 58 -3.74 -1.36 25.27
C GLN A 58 -3.26 -2.34 24.22
N LYS A 59 -3.57 -2.01 22.96
CA LYS A 59 -3.06 -2.69 21.78
C LYS A 59 -2.03 -1.82 21.08
N TYR A 60 -0.80 -2.32 21.05
CA TYR A 60 0.29 -1.68 20.32
C TYR A 60 0.28 -2.26 18.92
N VAL A 61 0.19 -1.38 17.92
CA VAL A 61 0.00 -1.77 16.53
C VAL A 61 1.19 -1.29 15.71
N PHE A 62 1.88 -2.24 15.09
CA PHE A 62 2.89 -1.93 14.09
C PHE A 62 2.20 -1.57 12.78
N ALA A 63 2.44 -0.36 12.27
CA ALA A 63 1.80 0.16 11.08
C ALA A 63 2.82 0.47 9.98
N SER A 64 2.59 -0.06 8.78
CA SER A 64 3.40 0.27 7.60
C SER A 64 2.65 -0.02 6.31
N ILE A 65 2.55 0.98 5.44
CA ILE A 65 2.10 0.78 4.07
C ILE A 65 3.27 0.43 3.13
N GLU A 66 4.49 0.77 3.52
CA GLU A 66 5.71 0.57 2.72
C GLU A 66 6.41 -0.74 3.07
N SER A 67 7.16 -1.28 2.10
CA SER A 67 7.96 -2.48 2.27
C SER A 67 8.97 -2.35 3.41
N VAL A 68 9.26 -3.47 4.09
CA VAL A 68 10.32 -3.55 5.12
C VAL A 68 11.70 -3.18 4.57
N ASP A 69 11.91 -3.31 3.26
CA ASP A 69 13.14 -2.88 2.59
C ASP A 69 13.33 -1.35 2.61
N ASN A 70 12.22 -0.58 2.60
CA ASN A 70 12.26 0.88 2.68
C ASN A 70 12.55 1.36 4.11
N TYR A 71 11.95 0.73 5.12
CA TYR A 71 12.10 1.11 6.53
C TYR A 71 12.43 -0.09 7.42
N PRO A 72 13.65 -0.65 7.30
CA PRO A 72 14.02 -1.83 8.07
C PRO A 72 14.19 -1.48 9.54
N VAL A 73 13.46 -2.18 10.41
CA VAL A 73 13.59 -2.07 11.87
C VAL A 73 14.40 -3.27 12.37
N CYS A 74 15.73 -3.18 12.25
CA CYS A 74 16.66 -4.27 12.55
C CYS A 74 17.11 -4.24 14.02
N THR A 75 16.18 -4.49 14.95
CA THR A 75 16.49 -4.59 16.38
C THR A 75 15.53 -5.54 17.08
N ASN A 76 16.07 -6.31 18.02
CA ASN A 76 15.29 -7.24 18.85
C ASN A 76 14.50 -6.51 19.96
N ASN A 77 14.69 -5.19 20.12
CA ASN A 77 13.97 -4.39 21.12
C ASN A 77 12.44 -4.41 20.91
N PHE A 78 11.98 -4.81 19.72
CA PHE A 78 10.56 -4.89 19.39
C PHE A 78 9.99 -6.32 19.42
N ASP A 79 10.80 -7.31 19.80
CA ASP A 79 10.35 -8.69 19.91
C ASP A 79 9.27 -8.79 20.98
N GLY A 80 8.08 -9.25 20.58
CA GLY A 80 6.91 -9.32 21.48
C GLY A 80 6.30 -7.96 21.88
N PHE A 81 6.77 -6.85 21.32
CA PHE A 81 6.30 -5.51 21.69
C PHE A 81 4.90 -5.18 21.14
N PHE A 82 4.63 -5.54 19.88
CA PHE A 82 3.36 -5.28 19.20
C PHE A 82 2.37 -6.42 19.36
N ASN A 83 1.08 -6.12 19.51
CA ASN A 83 0.03 -7.15 19.48
C ASN A 83 -0.53 -7.36 18.08
N TRP A 84 -0.68 -6.27 17.34
CA TRP A 84 -1.35 -6.27 16.04
C TRP A 84 -0.44 -5.63 15.00
N THR A 85 -0.71 -6.01 13.76
CA THR A 85 -0.11 -5.43 12.57
C THR A 85 -1.20 -4.78 11.74
N TRP A 86 -0.89 -3.59 11.24
CA TRP A 86 -1.70 -2.86 10.27
C TRP A 86 -0.82 -2.54 9.06
N THR A 87 -0.64 -3.51 8.17
CA THR A 87 0.34 -3.41 7.08
C THR A 87 -0.16 -3.94 5.75
N TYR A 88 0.64 -3.80 4.69
CA TYR A 88 0.36 -4.36 3.37
C TYR A 88 0.36 -5.89 3.34
N ARG A 89 0.94 -6.56 4.36
CA ARG A 89 0.96 -8.03 4.44
C ARG A 89 -0.45 -8.56 4.65
N LEU A 90 -0.81 -9.59 3.89
CA LEU A 90 -2.15 -10.18 3.88
C LEU A 90 -2.54 -10.82 5.22
N GLN A 91 -1.55 -11.33 5.98
CA GLN A 91 -1.74 -11.89 7.32
C GLN A 91 -1.87 -10.83 8.43
N SER A 92 -1.83 -9.54 8.09
CA SER A 92 -1.94 -8.50 9.11
C SER A 92 -3.33 -8.49 9.74
N LYS A 93 -3.40 -8.16 11.05
CA LYS A 93 -4.69 -8.08 11.76
C LYS A 93 -5.64 -7.09 11.07
N ALA A 94 -5.10 -6.01 10.53
CA ALA A 94 -5.78 -5.14 9.59
C ALA A 94 -4.89 -4.93 8.36
N LYS A 95 -5.49 -4.85 7.16
CA LYS A 95 -4.75 -4.63 5.92
C LYS A 95 -4.60 -3.13 5.64
N TRP A 96 -3.41 -2.70 5.26
CA TRP A 96 -3.10 -1.35 4.78
C TRP A 96 -2.17 -1.44 3.58
N GLY A 97 -2.75 -1.54 2.39
CA GLY A 97 -1.99 -1.67 1.14
C GLY A 97 -2.61 -0.87 0.00
N TYR A 98 -1.87 -0.76 -1.09
CA TYR A 98 -2.26 0.01 -2.28
C TYR A 98 -3.17 -0.75 -3.27
N ILE A 99 -3.35 -2.07 -3.08
CA ILE A 99 -4.06 -2.92 -4.02
C ILE A 99 -5.38 -3.39 -3.41
N ALA A 100 -6.47 -3.14 -4.13
CA ALA A 100 -7.77 -3.77 -3.92
C ALA A 100 -8.14 -4.50 -5.21
N ILE A 101 -8.53 -5.77 -5.11
CA ILE A 101 -8.93 -6.57 -6.27
C ILE A 101 -10.44 -6.59 -6.30
N ARG A 102 -11.02 -6.21 -7.44
CA ARG A 102 -12.46 -6.17 -7.63
C ARG A 102 -12.91 -6.94 -8.86
N ASP A 103 -14.10 -7.51 -8.79
CA ASP A 103 -14.73 -8.15 -9.95
C ASP A 103 -15.36 -7.12 -10.91
N SER A 104 -15.93 -7.59 -12.01
CA SER A 104 -16.61 -6.75 -13.01
C SER A 104 -17.85 -6.02 -12.47
N LYS A 105 -18.39 -6.46 -11.33
CA LYS A 105 -19.51 -5.84 -10.61
C LYS A 105 -19.03 -4.92 -9.48
N ASN A 106 -17.73 -4.62 -9.41
CA ASN A 106 -17.08 -3.77 -8.43
C ASN A 106 -17.09 -4.34 -6.98
N ASN A 107 -17.39 -5.63 -6.81
CA ASN A 107 -17.29 -6.31 -5.51
C ASN A 107 -15.82 -6.51 -5.14
N LEU A 108 -15.48 -6.31 -3.87
CA LEU A 108 -14.13 -6.57 -3.36
C LEU A 108 -13.91 -8.09 -3.22
N ILE A 109 -12.97 -8.64 -3.98
CA ILE A 109 -12.65 -10.08 -4.00
C ILE A 109 -11.24 -10.40 -3.49
N GLY A 110 -10.45 -9.38 -3.16
CA GLY A 110 -9.10 -9.55 -2.64
C GLY A 110 -8.39 -8.22 -2.37
N PRO A 111 -7.09 -8.25 -2.03
CA PRO A 111 -6.21 -9.43 -2.05
C PRO A 111 -6.34 -10.34 -0.83
N GLU A 112 -6.23 -11.65 -1.05
CA GLU A 112 -6.18 -12.72 -0.04
C GLU A 112 -4.98 -13.64 -0.34
N GLU A 113 -4.51 -14.39 0.67
CA GLU A 113 -3.37 -15.31 0.49
C GLU A 113 -3.73 -16.46 -0.45
N ASP A 114 -4.93 -16.99 -0.28
CA ASP A 114 -5.53 -17.99 -1.16
C ASP A 114 -6.68 -17.33 -1.93
N MET A 115 -6.39 -16.97 -3.18
CA MET A 115 -7.33 -16.27 -4.04
C MET A 115 -8.28 -17.26 -4.71
N ASN A 116 -9.57 -17.11 -4.45
CA ASN A 116 -10.63 -17.84 -5.13
C ASN A 116 -11.00 -17.14 -6.44
N TRP A 117 -10.19 -17.35 -7.48
CA TRP A 117 -10.46 -16.81 -8.81
C TRP A 117 -11.69 -17.46 -9.45
N ILE A 118 -12.43 -16.67 -10.23
CA ILE A 118 -13.47 -17.21 -11.11
C ILE A 118 -12.86 -18.24 -12.05
N LYS A 119 -13.56 -19.35 -12.30
CA LYS A 119 -13.07 -20.37 -13.21
C LYS A 119 -13.09 -19.85 -14.65
N LEU A 120 -12.20 -20.37 -15.48
CA LEU A 120 -12.11 -19.97 -16.89
C LEU A 120 -13.44 -20.15 -17.64
N GLU A 121 -14.18 -21.22 -17.33
CA GLU A 121 -15.50 -21.54 -17.89
C GLU A 121 -16.58 -20.51 -17.52
N ASP A 122 -16.41 -19.80 -16.41
CA ASP A 122 -17.33 -18.78 -15.92
C ASP A 122 -16.89 -17.34 -16.29
N MET A 123 -15.72 -17.17 -16.92
CA MET A 123 -15.21 -15.86 -17.33
C MET A 123 -15.92 -15.34 -18.59
N ASP A 124 -16.26 -14.05 -18.59
CA ASP A 124 -16.74 -13.39 -19.81
C ASP A 124 -15.66 -13.42 -20.91
N PRO A 125 -16.03 -13.68 -22.17
CA PRO A 125 -15.08 -13.66 -23.27
C PRO A 125 -14.52 -12.26 -23.48
N VAL A 126 -13.23 -12.18 -23.83
CA VAL A 126 -12.60 -10.92 -24.22
C VAL A 126 -13.34 -10.36 -25.44
N SER A 127 -13.81 -9.11 -25.36
CA SER A 127 -14.51 -8.45 -26.47
C SER A 127 -13.63 -8.36 -27.73
N ASP A 128 -14.24 -8.44 -28.91
CA ASP A 128 -13.49 -8.38 -30.18
C ASP A 128 -12.75 -7.05 -30.36
N GLY A 129 -13.32 -5.94 -29.87
CA GLY A 129 -12.63 -4.65 -29.86
C GLY A 129 -11.34 -4.64 -29.01
N ILE A 130 -11.28 -5.40 -27.91
CA ILE A 130 -10.04 -5.59 -27.15
C ILE A 130 -9.07 -6.48 -27.93
N LYS A 131 -9.55 -7.56 -28.54
CA LYS A 131 -8.71 -8.46 -29.36
C LYS A 131 -8.05 -7.71 -30.51
N ASP A 132 -8.80 -6.85 -31.22
CA ASP A 132 -8.27 -6.07 -32.34
C ASP A 132 -7.24 -5.02 -31.87
N LYS A 133 -7.47 -4.39 -30.72
CA LYS A 133 -6.48 -3.51 -30.09
C LYS A 133 -5.19 -4.25 -29.74
N ILE A 134 -5.30 -5.47 -29.18
CA ILE A 134 -4.14 -6.30 -28.83
C ILE A 134 -3.39 -6.73 -30.10
N ARG A 135 -4.10 -7.15 -31.15
CA ARG A 135 -3.49 -7.55 -32.45
C ARG A 135 -2.68 -6.44 -33.10
N ASN A 136 -3.11 -5.19 -32.95
CA ASN A 136 -2.46 -4.02 -33.54
C ASN A 136 -1.43 -3.35 -32.60
N LYS A 137 -1.20 -3.87 -31.38
CA LYS A 137 -0.19 -3.30 -30.47
C LYS A 137 1.21 -3.51 -31.03
N THR A 138 1.99 -2.44 -31.04
CA THR A 138 3.38 -2.43 -31.52
C THR A 138 4.41 -2.35 -30.38
N LYS A 139 3.97 -1.95 -29.19
CA LYS A 139 4.79 -1.85 -27.98
C LYS A 139 4.68 -3.14 -27.18
N ALA A 140 5.82 -3.66 -26.72
CA ALA A 140 5.86 -4.91 -25.98
C ALA A 140 5.47 -4.73 -24.51
N ALA A 141 5.90 -3.62 -23.90
CA ALA A 141 5.63 -3.33 -22.50
C ALA A 141 5.48 -1.82 -22.26
N GLY A 142 4.89 -1.48 -21.11
CA GLY A 142 4.89 -0.13 -20.57
C GLY A 142 5.30 -0.15 -19.10
N TRP A 143 6.15 0.79 -18.68
CA TRP A 143 6.61 0.91 -17.29
C TRP A 143 6.10 2.20 -16.67
N LEU A 144 5.21 2.06 -15.68
CA LEU A 144 4.68 3.20 -14.93
C LEU A 144 5.59 3.45 -13.72
N VAL A 145 6.34 4.56 -13.73
CA VAL A 145 7.35 4.85 -12.69
C VAL A 145 7.49 6.34 -12.41
N SER A 146 7.43 6.70 -11.12
CA SER A 146 7.63 8.07 -10.64
C SER A 146 8.84 8.22 -9.70
N ASN A 147 9.39 7.12 -9.19
CA ASN A 147 10.65 7.13 -8.45
C ASN A 147 11.72 6.38 -9.24
N CYS A 148 12.71 7.13 -9.72
CA CYS A 148 13.71 6.66 -10.69
C CYS A 148 14.89 5.96 -10.03
N TYR A 149 15.03 6.09 -8.71
CA TYR A 149 16.10 5.48 -7.94
C TYR A 149 15.47 4.72 -6.77
N SER A 150 15.61 3.40 -6.77
CA SER A 150 14.98 2.54 -5.78
C SER A 150 16.00 1.73 -5.01
N ARG A 151 15.72 1.45 -3.74
CA ARG A 151 16.54 0.51 -2.95
C ARG A 151 16.56 -0.88 -3.56
N SER A 152 15.44 -1.30 -4.15
CA SER A 152 15.31 -2.58 -4.84
C SER A 152 16.15 -2.70 -6.11
N GLY A 153 16.70 -1.61 -6.65
CA GLY A 153 17.40 -1.62 -7.94
C GLY A 153 16.49 -1.97 -9.13
N ARG A 154 15.17 -1.73 -9.02
CA ARG A 154 14.20 -2.10 -10.07
C ARG A 154 14.50 -1.41 -11.41
N GLU A 155 15.11 -0.23 -11.35
CA GLU A 155 15.57 0.54 -12.49
C GLU A 155 16.69 -0.18 -13.25
N ILE A 156 17.64 -0.82 -12.55
CA ILE A 156 18.72 -1.60 -13.15
C ILE A 156 18.13 -2.81 -13.89
N PHE A 157 17.24 -3.56 -13.22
CA PHE A 157 16.53 -4.67 -13.85
C PHE A 157 15.76 -4.22 -15.10
N PHE A 158 15.10 -3.07 -15.02
CA PHE A 158 14.33 -2.54 -16.14
C PHE A 158 15.23 -2.11 -17.30
N GLU A 159 16.37 -1.48 -17.04
CA GLU A 159 17.37 -1.11 -18.07
C GLU A 159 17.86 -2.35 -18.82
N ASP A 160 18.21 -3.42 -18.10
CA ASP A 160 18.63 -4.70 -18.71
C ASP A 160 17.51 -5.30 -19.56
N LEU A 161 16.27 -5.33 -19.04
CA LEU A 161 15.10 -5.81 -19.76
C LEU A 161 14.83 -4.98 -21.02
N GLN A 162 14.94 -3.65 -20.93
CA GLN A 162 14.71 -2.75 -22.05
C GLN A 162 15.78 -2.94 -23.13
N ASN A 163 17.05 -3.10 -22.76
CA ASN A 163 18.13 -3.39 -23.69
C ASN A 163 17.88 -4.70 -24.43
N TRP A 164 17.51 -5.76 -23.70
CA TRP A 164 17.19 -7.05 -24.30
C TRP A 164 16.00 -6.97 -25.28
N LEU A 165 14.91 -6.32 -24.86
CA LEU A 165 13.73 -6.14 -25.71
C LEU A 165 14.06 -5.34 -26.97
N THR A 166 14.84 -4.27 -26.84
CA THR A 166 15.24 -3.41 -27.97
C THR A 166 16.07 -4.18 -28.99
N GLN A 167 17.00 -5.01 -28.55
CA GLN A 167 17.79 -5.88 -29.42
C GLN A 167 16.94 -6.87 -30.22
N HIS A 168 15.78 -7.27 -29.68
CA HIS A 168 14.82 -8.15 -30.34
C HIS A 168 13.71 -7.38 -31.10
N GLY A 169 13.92 -6.10 -31.39
CA GLY A 169 13.00 -5.29 -32.17
C GLY A 169 11.74 -4.86 -31.41
N HIS A 170 11.70 -5.05 -30.10
CA HIS A 170 10.61 -4.61 -29.25
C HIS A 170 10.83 -3.20 -28.73
N LYS A 171 9.73 -2.50 -28.44
CA LYS A 171 9.74 -1.15 -27.85
C LYS A 171 9.03 -1.18 -26.51
N VAL A 172 9.56 -0.41 -25.56
CA VAL A 172 8.97 -0.22 -24.24
C VAL A 172 8.74 1.27 -24.03
N ASP A 173 7.56 1.64 -23.53
CA ASP A 173 7.24 3.02 -23.18
C ASP A 173 7.36 3.20 -21.66
N ILE A 174 8.04 4.25 -21.21
CA ILE A 174 8.16 4.58 -19.78
C ILE A 174 7.27 5.77 -19.51
N TYR A 175 6.30 5.62 -18.61
CA TYR A 175 5.38 6.67 -18.22
C TYR A 175 5.62 7.13 -16.78
N GLY A 176 5.69 8.43 -16.57
CA GLY A 176 5.82 9.05 -15.26
C GLY A 176 6.98 10.05 -15.19
N GLN A 177 7.59 10.22 -14.02
CA GLN A 177 8.60 11.27 -13.79
C GLN A 177 10.00 10.88 -14.26
N CYS A 178 10.21 9.63 -14.64
CA CYS A 178 11.52 9.10 -15.02
C CYS A 178 11.78 9.09 -16.52
N ASP A 179 10.84 9.61 -17.33
CA ASP A 179 10.99 9.75 -18.78
C ASP A 179 10.08 10.89 -19.31
N VAL A 180 10.12 11.13 -20.62
CA VAL A 180 9.40 12.21 -21.31
C VAL A 180 7.89 11.99 -21.38
N LEU A 181 7.40 10.74 -21.25
CA LEU A 181 5.96 10.45 -21.27
C LEU A 181 5.37 10.68 -19.88
N ILE A 182 5.11 11.93 -19.55
CA ILE A 182 4.59 12.31 -18.22
C ILE A 182 3.07 12.12 -18.17
N CYS A 183 2.59 11.36 -17.18
CA CYS A 183 1.17 11.26 -16.87
C CYS A 183 0.66 12.62 -16.34
N LYS A 184 -0.39 13.16 -16.96
CA LYS A 184 -1.06 14.36 -16.42
C LYS A 184 -1.70 14.00 -15.08
N THR A 185 -1.32 14.71 -14.03
CA THR A 185 -2.00 14.61 -12.74
C THR A 185 -3.32 15.35 -12.82
N GLU A 186 -4.42 14.62 -13.05
CA GLU A 186 -5.73 15.15 -12.70
C GLU A 186 -5.79 15.26 -11.17
N LYS A 187 -6.06 16.47 -10.66
CA LYS A 187 -6.38 16.64 -9.24
C LYS A 187 -7.68 15.89 -8.99
N VAL A 188 -7.59 14.64 -8.55
CA VAL A 188 -8.73 13.92 -8.00
C VAL A 188 -9.10 14.62 -6.70
N TYR A 189 -9.98 15.61 -6.80
CA TYR A 189 -10.70 16.13 -5.65
C TYR A 189 -11.52 14.96 -5.13
N ASN A 190 -11.05 14.34 -4.04
CA ASN A 190 -11.85 13.37 -3.31
C ASN A 190 -13.16 14.04 -2.93
N LYS A 191 -14.26 13.60 -3.55
CA LYS A 191 -15.62 13.82 -3.07
C LYS A 191 -15.92 12.83 -1.95
#